data_AF-A0A961P893-F1
#
_entry.id   AF-A0A961P893-F1
#
_cell.length_a   1.000
_cell.length_b   1.000
_cell.length_c   1.000
_cell.angle_alpha   90.00
_cell.angle_beta   90.00
_cell.angle_gamma   90.00
#
_symmetry.space_group_name_H-M   'P 1'
#
loop_
_entity.id
_entity.type
_entity.pdbx_description
1 polymer ?
#
loop_
_entity_poly.entity_id
_entity_poly.type
_entity_poly.pdbx_seq_one_letter_code
_entity_poly.pdbx_strand_id
1 'polypeptide(L)' 'MAIDTERALYAPVKALLERQGYTVKGEVGAADVVARRGDEPVVIVELKLRFSLSLFHQAVAR' A
#
# COMPACT_ATOMS: atom_id res chain seq x y z
N MET A 1 -7.58 -12.44 -14.35
CA MET A 1 -7.43 -13.13 -13.05
C MET A 1 -8.11 -12.25 -12.01
N ALA A 2 -9.13 -12.75 -11.31
CA ALA A 2 -9.75 -12.00 -10.22
C ALA A 2 -8.77 -11.93 -9.04
N ILE A 3 -8.74 -10.80 -8.32
CA ILE A 3 -7.96 -10.65 -7.10
C ILE A 3 -8.90 -10.94 -5.94
N ASP A 4 -8.76 -12.12 -5.35
CA ASP A 4 -9.71 -12.63 -4.35
C ASP A 4 -9.15 -12.57 -2.92
N THR A 5 -7.90 -12.12 -2.74
CA THR A 5 -7.26 -11.98 -1.42
C THR A 5 -6.56 -10.62 -1.28
N GLU A 6 -6.53 -10.07 -0.07
CA GLU A 6 -5.81 -8.81 0.22
C GLU A 6 -4.32 -8.92 -0.11
N ARG A 7 -3.69 -10.06 0.22
CA ARG A 7 -2.29 -10.35 -0.14
C ARG A 7 -2.05 -10.27 -1.64
N ALA A 8 -3.02 -10.69 -2.47
CA ALA A 8 -2.87 -10.63 -3.92
C ALA A 8 -2.92 -9.19 -4.48
N LEU A 9 -3.38 -8.19 -3.71
CA LEU A 9 -3.27 -6.77 -4.08
C LEU A 9 -1.83 -6.25 -4.03
N TYR A 10 -0.94 -6.89 -3.26
CA TYR A 10 0.43 -6.42 -3.08
C TYR A 10 1.21 -6.34 -4.40
N ALA A 11 1.17 -7.42 -5.19
CA ALA A 11 1.95 -7.51 -6.43
C ALA A 11 1.63 -6.40 -7.45
N PRO A 12 0.36 -6.14 -7.83
CA PRO A 12 0.05 -5.07 -8.78
C PRO A 12 0.34 -3.66 -8.22
N VAL A 13 0.12 -3.43 -6.92
CA VAL A 13 0.41 -2.13 -6.28
C VAL A 13 1.91 -1.87 -6.21
N LYS A 14 2.70 -2.87 -5.80
CA LYS A 14 4.17 -2.80 -5.83
C LYS A 14 4.66 -2.50 -7.24
N ALA A 15 4.18 -3.22 -8.25
CA ALA A 15 4.60 -3.01 -9.63
C ALA A 15 4.24 -1.60 -10.13
N LEU A 16 3.09 -1.04 -9.73
CA LEU A 16 2.71 0.34 -10.06
C LEU A 16 3.70 1.36 -9.49
N LEU A 17 4.02 1.26 -8.20
CA LEU A 17 4.93 2.18 -7.52
C LEU A 17 6.37 2.03 -8.04
N GLU A 18 6.83 0.80 -8.28
CA GLU A 18 8.16 0.56 -8.86
C GLU A 18 8.30 1.17 -10.27
N ARG A 19 7.26 1.07 -11.11
CA ARG A 19 7.25 1.74 -12.43
C ARG A 19 7.31 3.27 -12.34
N GLN A 20 6.91 3.85 -11.21
CA GLN A 20 7.01 5.28 -10.93
C GLN A 20 8.36 5.67 -10.29
N GLY A 21 9.29 4.73 -10.15
CA GLY A 21 10.63 4.96 -9.59
C GLY A 21 10.69 4.88 -8.06
N TYR A 22 9.66 4.35 -7.40
CA TYR A 22 9.73 4.12 -5.96
C TYR A 22 10.48 2.82 -5.63
N THR A 23 11.27 2.84 -4.56
CA THR A 23 11.69 1.63 -3.86
C THR A 23 10.56 1.20 -2.93
N VAL A 24 10.06 -0.02 -3.09
CA VAL A 24 8.87 -0.53 -2.38
C VAL A 24 9.23 -1.66 -1.42
N LYS A 25 8.69 -1.60 -0.20
CA LYS A 25 8.74 -2.69 0.80
C LYS A 25 7.34 -3.01 1.29
N GLY A 26 7.07 -4.28 1.56
CA GLY A 26 5.83 -4.72 2.22
C GLY A 26 6.02 -4.91 3.72
N GLU A 27 4.93 -4.91 4.47
CA GLU A 27 4.88 -5.26 5.91
C GLU A 27 5.88 -4.43 6.75
N VAL A 28 5.88 -3.11 6.56
CA VAL A 28 6.75 -2.19 7.31
C VAL A 28 5.97 -1.63 8.49
N GLY A 29 6.24 -2.15 9.69
CA GLY A 29 5.49 -1.78 10.88
C GLY A 29 4.02 -2.14 10.73
N ALA A 30 3.13 -1.14 10.86
CA ALA A 30 1.67 -1.33 10.71
C ALA A 30 1.14 -1.06 9.29
N ALA A 31 2.03 -0.83 8.31
CA ALA A 31 1.66 -0.53 6.93
C ALA A 31 1.88 -1.72 6.00
N ASP A 32 0.91 -1.97 5.11
CA ASP A 32 1.00 -3.07 4.14
C ASP A 32 2.06 -2.80 3.07
N VAL A 33 2.17 -1.55 2.61
CA VAL A 33 3.19 -1.10 1.64
C VAL A 33 3.78 0.24 2.06
N VAL A 34 5.11 0.33 1.98
CA VAL A 34 5.85 1.58 2.10
C VAL A 34 6.70 1.78 0.86
N ALA A 35 6.62 2.97 0.28
CA ALA A 35 7.33 3.35 -0.93
C ALA A 35 8.07 4.68 -0.75
N ARG A 36 9.34 4.73 -1.17
CA ARG A 36 10.20 5.94 -1.10
C ARG A 36 10.82 6.24 -2.46
N ARG A 37 10.94 7.52 -2.80
CA ARG A 37 11.62 8.02 -4.01
C ARG A 37 12.44 9.25 -3.65
N GLY A 38 13.77 9.07 -3.55
CA GLY A 38 14.67 10.13 -3.10
C GLY A 38 14.23 10.73 -1.76
N ASP A 39 14.20 12.06 -1.71
CA ASP A 39 13.81 12.85 -0.54
C ASP A 39 12.32 13.26 -0.54
N GLU A 40 11.52 12.72 -1.46
CA GLU A 40 10.08 12.96 -1.46
C GLU A 40 9.40 12.35 -0.21
N PRO A 41 8.22 12.88 0.18
CA PRO A 41 7.42 12.28 1.24
C PRO A 41 7.19 10.78 1.03
N VAL A 42 7.26 10.02 2.13
CA VAL A 42 7.03 8.57 2.09
C VAL A 42 5.57 8.28 1.73
N VAL A 43 5.37 7.34 0.81
CA VAL A 43 4.05 6.83 0.46
C VAL A 43 3.75 5.61 1.33
N ILE A 44 2.64 5.65 2.05
CA ILE A 44 2.13 4.55 2.88
C ILE A 44 0.81 4.07 2.27
N VAL A 45 0.66 2.76 2.07
CA VAL A 45 -0.56 2.17 1.51
C VAL A 45 -1.05 1.04 2.43
N GLU A 46 -2.35 1.05 2.68
CA GLU A 46 -3.11 -0.03 3.31
C GLU A 46 -3.94 -0.73 2.22
N LEU A 47 -3.91 -2.05 2.16
CA LEU A 47 -4.53 -2.86 1.12
C LEU A 47 -5.81 -3.51 1.65
N LYS A 48 -6.96 -3.21 1.03
CA LYS A 48 -8.24 -3.86 1.32
C LYS A 48 -8.98 -4.22 0.04
N LEU A 49 -9.68 -5.35 0.06
CA LEU A 49 -10.55 -5.77 -1.05
C LEU A 49 -11.82 -4.91 -1.14
N ARG A 50 -12.25 -4.35 -0.02
CA ARG A 50 -13.47 -3.54 0.07
C ARG A 50 -13.22 -2.33 0.95
N PHE A 51 -13.83 -1.23 0.57
CA PHE A 51 -13.86 -0.04 1.40
C PHE A 51 -14.77 -0.24 2.61
N SER A 52 -14.37 0.33 3.75
CA SER A 52 -15.22 0.47 4.93
C SER A 52 -14.91 1.78 5.65
N LEU A 53 -15.88 2.32 6.39
CA LEU A 53 -15.65 3.54 7.18
C LEU A 53 -14.64 3.30 8.32
N SER A 54 -14.60 2.09 8.88
CA SER A 54 -13.59 1.70 9.87
C SER A 54 -12.16 1.78 9.32
N LEU A 55 -11.94 1.33 8.08
CA LEU A 55 -10.66 1.46 7.38
C LEU A 55 -10.28 2.93 7.20
N PHE A 56 -11.23 3.76 6.80
CA PHE A 56 -10.99 5.18 6.59
C PHE A 56 -10.58 5.87 7.90
N HIS A 57 -11.30 5.64 9.00
CA HIS A 57 -10.95 6.19 10.30
C HIS A 57 -9.58 5.70 10.80
N GLN A 58 -9.20 4.45 10.52
CA GLN A 58 -7.87 3.93 10.83
C GLN A 58 -6.76 4.70 10.11
N ALA A 59 -6.98 5.10 8.85
CA ALA A 59 -5.99 5.88 8.09
C ALA A 59 -5.84 7.31 8.62
N VAL A 60 -6.91 7.93 9.13
CA VAL A 60 -6.86 9.30 9.72
C VAL A 60 -6.12 9.32 11.05
N ALA A 61 -6.18 8.22 11.82
CA ALA A 61 -5.56 8.14 13.14
C ALA A 61 -4.04 7.86 13.13
N ARG A 62 -3.39 7.79 11.96
CA ARG A 62 -1.99 7.37 11.77
C ARG A 62 -1.09 8.49 11.28
#